data_AF-A0A970UZX2-F1
#
_entry.id   AF-A0A970UZX2-F1
#
_cell.length_a   1.000
_cell.length_b   1.000
_cell.length_c   1.000
_cell.angle_alpha   90.00
_cell.angle_beta   90.00
_cell.angle_gamma   90.00
#
_symmetry.space_group_name_H-M   'P 1'
#
loop_
_entity.id
_entity.type
_entity.pdbx_description
1 polymer ?
#
loop_
_entity_poly.entity_id
_entity_poly.type
_entity_poly.pdbx_seq_one_letter_code
_entity_poly.pdbx_strand_id
1 'polypeptide(L)'
;MLKLWPVDSLVKVFPDDTPGAEAPVEVLAARGATESAQMAFQVDSDAPVLEVALDPPRSADGKACLEETSWRRVEYVPVRTPAFSVDPTVRLRPGPSFFPDPLLDEAAATAIHGAADWAGGLTGNVPGGMTIPLWLTLQVPEDAAPGKYAGRVTVKTAAGEASLPLKVEVSPARVPSERSLKLTHWFSQKAIAEAGHVPPWSEEHWRLLSIWGRNLAEHRSNVILTPLRELLCLTRDHQGKLQVDFTRFDRWVETFIQAGAIGLIEGGHLARRLSG
;
A
#
# COMPACT_ATOMS: atom_id res chain seq x y z
N MET A 1 -23.27 -14.57 -14.36
CA MET A 1 -23.09 -15.07 -12.99
C MET A 1 -21.89 -14.37 -12.36
N LEU A 2 -21.94 -14.07 -11.06
CA LEU A 2 -20.80 -13.59 -10.29
C LEU A 2 -20.07 -14.78 -9.67
N LYS A 3 -18.74 -14.80 -9.78
CA LYS A 3 -17.84 -15.77 -9.14
C LYS A 3 -16.88 -15.03 -8.24
N LEU A 4 -16.56 -15.58 -7.07
CA LEU A 4 -15.66 -15.00 -6.08
C LEU A 4 -14.80 -16.11 -5.47
N TRP A 5 -13.48 -15.94 -5.45
CA TRP A 5 -12.55 -16.96 -4.94
C TRP A 5 -11.33 -16.33 -4.24
N PRO A 6 -10.71 -17.02 -3.27
CA PRO A 6 -9.50 -16.53 -2.62
C PRO A 6 -8.30 -16.69 -3.55
N VAL A 7 -7.30 -15.83 -3.39
CA VAL A 7 -6.00 -15.91 -4.07
C VAL A 7 -4.91 -15.65 -3.04
N ASP A 8 -3.81 -16.40 -3.13
CA ASP A 8 -2.63 -16.10 -2.31
C ASP A 8 -2.16 -14.65 -2.55
N SER A 9 -1.85 -13.90 -1.49
CA SER A 9 -1.46 -12.49 -1.57
C SER A 9 -0.14 -12.25 -2.30
N LEU A 10 0.68 -13.29 -2.50
CA LEU A 10 1.92 -13.22 -3.27
C LEU A 10 1.71 -13.43 -4.78
N VAL A 11 0.50 -13.85 -5.18
CA VAL A 11 0.15 -14.05 -6.59
C VAL A 11 -0.39 -12.75 -7.18
N LYS A 12 0.15 -12.37 -8.35
CA LYS A 12 -0.37 -11.24 -9.13
C LYS A 12 -1.59 -11.71 -9.93
N VAL A 13 -2.75 -11.11 -9.67
CA VAL A 13 -4.02 -11.42 -10.35
C VAL A 13 -4.20 -10.55 -11.58
N PHE A 14 -4.15 -11.14 -12.76
CA PHE A 14 -4.26 -10.43 -14.03
C PHE A 14 -5.70 -10.37 -14.57
N PRO A 15 -6.01 -9.42 -15.48
CA PRO A 15 -7.37 -9.27 -16.02
C PRO A 15 -7.90 -10.53 -16.71
N ASP A 16 -7.01 -11.32 -17.30
CA ASP A 16 -7.26 -12.54 -18.07
C ASP A 16 -7.15 -13.84 -17.25
N ASP A 17 -6.93 -13.75 -15.93
CA ASP A 17 -6.93 -14.92 -15.06
C ASP A 17 -8.32 -15.56 -15.00
N THR A 18 -8.36 -16.88 -14.93
CA THR A 18 -9.61 -17.64 -14.85
C THR A 18 -10.06 -17.82 -13.40
N PRO A 19 -11.38 -17.91 -13.14
CA PRO A 19 -11.90 -18.18 -11.79
C PRO A 19 -11.29 -19.41 -11.14
N GLY A 20 -10.84 -19.24 -9.89
CA GLY A 20 -10.36 -20.32 -9.03
C GLY A 20 -11.48 -21.09 -8.33
N ALA A 21 -11.10 -22.03 -7.48
CA ALA A 21 -12.04 -22.77 -6.63
C ALA A 21 -12.57 -21.88 -5.50
N GLU A 22 -13.86 -21.99 -5.20
CA GLU A 22 -14.45 -21.34 -4.03
C GLU A 22 -13.91 -21.98 -2.75
N ALA A 23 -13.26 -21.16 -1.92
CA ALA A 23 -12.72 -21.57 -0.63
C ALA A 23 -12.72 -20.36 0.33
N PRO A 24 -12.63 -20.58 1.65
CA PRO A 24 -12.44 -19.51 2.61
C PRO A 24 -11.14 -18.72 2.35
N VAL A 25 -11.15 -17.43 2.66
CA VAL A 25 -9.92 -16.65 2.81
C VAL A 25 -9.34 -16.99 4.18
N GLU A 26 -8.11 -17.50 4.24
CA GLU A 26 -7.48 -17.93 5.48
C GLU A 26 -6.21 -17.11 5.75
N VAL A 27 -6.07 -16.61 6.97
CA VAL A 27 -4.94 -15.77 7.40
C VAL A 27 -4.42 -16.27 8.75
N LEU A 28 -3.10 -16.44 8.84
CA LEU A 28 -2.40 -16.64 10.11
C LEU A 28 -1.70 -15.33 10.47
N ALA A 29 -1.98 -14.78 11.64
CA ALA A 29 -1.47 -13.48 12.06
C ALA A 29 -0.86 -13.54 13.46
N ALA A 30 0.26 -12.86 13.67
CA ALA A 30 0.75 -12.57 15.02
C ALA A 30 0.03 -11.35 15.60
N ARG A 31 -0.01 -11.24 16.93
CA ARG A 31 -0.50 -10.02 17.60
C ARG A 31 0.43 -8.84 17.29
N GLY A 32 -0.12 -7.67 17.02
CA GLY A 32 0.64 -6.47 16.65
C GLY A 32 1.18 -6.49 15.21
N ALA A 33 0.82 -7.50 14.41
CA ALA A 33 1.19 -7.59 13.01
C ALA A 33 0.11 -7.00 12.10
N THR A 34 0.54 -6.57 10.92
CA THR A 34 -0.36 -6.27 9.80
C THR A 34 -0.20 -7.38 8.78
N GLU A 35 -1.27 -8.13 8.53
CA GLU A 35 -1.29 -9.20 7.55
C GLU A 35 -2.10 -8.80 6.33
N SER A 36 -1.81 -9.45 5.20
CA SER A 36 -2.53 -9.26 3.94
C SER A 36 -3.20 -10.54 3.49
N ALA A 37 -4.31 -10.40 2.79
CA ALA A 37 -4.93 -11.48 2.04
C ALA A 37 -5.50 -10.94 0.74
N GLN A 38 -5.81 -11.82 -0.21
CA GLN A 38 -6.33 -11.41 -1.50
C GLN A 38 -7.48 -12.33 -1.92
N MET A 39 -8.41 -11.75 -2.67
CA MET A 39 -9.43 -12.50 -3.39
C MET A 39 -9.63 -11.87 -4.76
N ALA A 40 -10.33 -12.58 -5.63
CA ALA A 40 -10.68 -12.08 -6.93
C ALA A 40 -12.12 -12.45 -7.26
N PHE A 41 -12.78 -11.59 -8.04
CA PHE A 41 -14.11 -11.88 -8.57
C PHE A 41 -14.16 -11.65 -10.07
N GLN A 42 -15.15 -12.26 -10.71
CA GLN A 42 -15.44 -12.09 -12.13
C GLN A 42 -16.95 -12.20 -12.36
N VAL A 43 -17.46 -11.40 -13.31
CA VAL A 43 -18.84 -11.49 -13.81
C VAL A 43 -18.82 -12.01 -15.24
N ASP A 44 -19.81 -12.81 -15.64
CA ASP A 44 -19.87 -13.34 -17.02
C ASP A 44 -20.22 -12.27 -18.09
N SER A 45 -20.82 -11.16 -17.68
CA SER A 45 -21.23 -10.06 -18.56
C SER A 45 -21.09 -8.74 -17.81
N ASP A 46 -20.89 -7.65 -18.55
CA ASP A 46 -20.71 -6.32 -18.01
C ASP A 46 -21.76 -6.01 -16.94
N ALA A 47 -21.30 -5.66 -15.73
CA ALA A 47 -22.16 -5.33 -14.62
C ALA A 47 -21.51 -4.31 -13.69
N PRO A 48 -22.26 -3.31 -13.17
CA PRO A 48 -21.77 -2.47 -12.10
C PRO A 48 -21.59 -3.27 -10.82
N VAL A 49 -20.48 -3.00 -10.12
CA VAL A 49 -20.33 -3.37 -8.73
C VAL A 49 -21.17 -2.41 -7.89
N LEU A 50 -21.98 -2.97 -6.99
CA LEU A 50 -22.91 -2.20 -6.15
C LEU A 50 -22.33 -1.99 -4.76
N GLU A 51 -21.65 -3.00 -4.23
CA GLU A 51 -21.08 -2.99 -2.88
C GLU A 51 -20.00 -4.06 -2.73
N VAL A 52 -18.95 -3.74 -1.98
CA VAL A 52 -18.04 -4.73 -1.37
C VAL A 52 -18.12 -4.58 0.14
N ALA A 53 -18.84 -5.47 0.79
CA ALA A 53 -19.05 -5.47 2.22
C ALA A 53 -18.04 -6.38 2.91
N LEU A 54 -17.50 -5.91 4.04
CA LEU A 54 -16.59 -6.65 4.90
C LEU A 54 -17.19 -6.69 6.31
N ASP A 55 -17.53 -7.88 6.78
CA ASP A 55 -17.84 -8.15 8.18
C ASP A 55 -16.53 -8.52 8.91
N PRO A 56 -16.05 -7.67 9.83
CA PRO A 56 -14.76 -7.87 10.50
C PRO A 56 -14.69 -9.21 11.25
N PRO A 57 -13.52 -9.86 11.29
CA PRO A 57 -13.36 -11.11 12.01
C PRO A 57 -13.61 -10.96 13.52
N ARG A 58 -14.49 -11.81 14.08
CA ARG A 58 -14.84 -11.84 15.52
C ARG A 58 -14.47 -13.17 16.15
N SER A 59 -14.09 -13.15 17.42
CA SER A 59 -13.88 -14.35 18.23
C SER A 59 -15.19 -15.14 18.35
N ALA A 60 -15.09 -16.45 18.59
CA ALA A 60 -16.28 -17.32 18.70
C ALA A 60 -17.25 -16.91 19.82
N ASP A 61 -16.76 -16.24 20.88
CA ASP A 61 -17.59 -15.70 21.97
C ASP A 61 -18.08 -14.26 21.73
N GLY A 62 -17.72 -13.67 20.59
CA GLY A 62 -18.09 -12.31 20.18
C GLY A 62 -17.43 -11.19 20.97
N LYS A 63 -16.52 -11.48 21.91
CA LYS A 63 -15.91 -10.48 22.79
C LYS A 63 -14.76 -9.70 22.17
N ALA A 64 -14.10 -10.28 21.17
CA ALA A 64 -13.01 -9.64 20.45
C ALA A 64 -13.35 -9.50 18.97
N CYS A 65 -12.96 -8.38 18.38
CA CYS A 65 -13.20 -8.04 16.99
C CYS A 65 -11.93 -7.41 16.40
N LEU A 66 -11.52 -7.87 15.21
CA LEU A 66 -10.44 -7.25 14.45
C LEU A 66 -11.01 -6.10 13.61
N GLU A 67 -11.40 -5.02 14.28
CA GLU A 67 -12.11 -3.87 13.67
C GLU A 67 -11.29 -3.17 12.59
N GLU A 68 -9.98 -3.11 12.76
CA GLU A 68 -9.02 -2.56 11.80
C GLU A 68 -8.71 -3.55 10.66
N THR A 69 -9.77 -4.15 10.12
CA THR A 69 -9.73 -4.93 8.88
C THR A 69 -10.36 -4.10 7.78
N SER A 70 -9.61 -3.87 6.71
CA SER A 70 -10.05 -3.08 5.56
C SER A 70 -9.80 -3.82 4.27
N TRP A 71 -10.49 -3.40 3.21
CA TRP A 71 -10.21 -3.86 1.87
C TRP A 71 -9.93 -2.68 0.93
N ARG A 72 -9.13 -2.92 -0.12
CA ARG A 72 -8.84 -1.99 -1.20
C ARG A 72 -8.91 -2.73 -2.53
N ARG A 73 -9.21 -2.02 -3.61
CA ARG A 73 -9.11 -2.59 -4.96
C ARG A 73 -7.65 -2.57 -5.39
N VAL A 74 -7.22 -3.61 -6.11
CA VAL A 74 -5.92 -3.59 -6.79
C VAL A 74 -6.16 -3.15 -8.23
N GLU A 75 -5.65 -1.98 -8.62
CA GLU A 75 -5.83 -1.52 -10.01
C GLU A 75 -4.80 -2.11 -10.96
N TYR A 76 -5.15 -2.01 -12.24
CA TYR A 76 -4.31 -2.37 -13.35
C TYR A 76 -3.57 -1.17 -13.93
N VAL A 77 -2.24 -1.20 -13.83
CA VAL A 77 -1.37 -0.20 -14.45
C VAL A 77 -0.95 -0.70 -15.84
N PRO A 78 -1.10 0.11 -16.90
CA PRO A 78 -0.61 -0.24 -18.23
C PRO A 78 0.92 -0.14 -18.28
N VAL A 79 1.61 -1.28 -18.37
CA VAL A 79 3.05 -1.35 -18.60
C VAL A 79 3.31 -1.49 -20.10
N ARG A 80 3.75 -0.40 -20.73
CA ARG A 80 3.99 -0.34 -22.18
C ARG A 80 5.32 -0.94 -22.59
N THR A 81 6.35 -0.76 -21.76
CA THR A 81 7.70 -1.25 -22.00
C THR A 81 8.04 -2.27 -20.92
N PRO A 82 7.99 -3.58 -21.20
CA PRO A 82 8.38 -4.58 -20.22
C PRO A 82 9.88 -4.48 -19.92
N ALA A 83 10.33 -5.13 -18.85
CA ALA A 83 11.75 -5.22 -18.52
C ALA A 83 12.59 -5.63 -19.75
N PHE A 84 13.77 -5.03 -19.91
CA PHE A 84 14.70 -5.36 -20.99
C PHE A 84 15.18 -6.82 -20.93
N SER A 85 15.08 -7.45 -19.76
CA SER A 85 15.40 -8.86 -19.59
C SER A 85 14.36 -9.73 -20.30
N VAL A 86 14.83 -10.62 -21.17
CA VAL A 86 14.03 -11.66 -21.80
C VAL A 86 13.99 -12.95 -20.98
N ASP A 87 14.69 -12.99 -19.84
CA ASP A 87 14.72 -14.16 -18.97
C ASP A 87 13.34 -14.39 -18.33
N PRO A 88 12.68 -15.54 -18.61
CA PRO A 88 11.36 -15.83 -18.09
C PRO A 88 11.34 -16.01 -16.56
N THR A 89 12.48 -16.27 -15.92
CA THR A 89 12.54 -16.46 -14.45
C THR A 89 12.36 -15.16 -13.66
N VAL A 90 12.65 -14.02 -14.29
CA VAL A 90 12.48 -12.68 -13.70
C VAL A 90 11.32 -11.92 -14.35
N ARG A 91 10.64 -12.54 -15.31
CA ARG A 91 9.55 -11.93 -16.07
C ARG A 91 8.24 -12.62 -15.79
N LEU A 92 7.33 -11.92 -15.11
CA LEU A 92 5.98 -12.42 -14.80
C LEU A 92 5.14 -12.68 -16.05
N ARG A 93 5.16 -11.78 -17.05
CA ARG A 93 4.46 -11.99 -18.33
C ARG A 93 5.04 -11.14 -19.48
N PRO A 94 4.74 -11.50 -20.74
CA PRO A 94 5.00 -10.66 -21.90
C PRO A 94 4.34 -9.27 -21.79
N GLY A 95 4.97 -8.25 -22.37
CA GLY A 95 4.43 -6.88 -22.46
C GLY A 95 4.31 -6.44 -23.92
N PRO A 96 3.55 -5.38 -24.25
CA PRO A 96 2.80 -4.52 -23.32
C PRO A 96 1.63 -5.25 -22.65
N SER A 97 1.37 -4.95 -21.37
CA SER A 97 0.30 -5.60 -20.61
C SER A 97 -0.13 -4.77 -19.39
N PHE A 98 -1.20 -5.19 -18.74
CA PHE A 98 -1.66 -4.65 -17.47
C PHE A 98 -1.04 -5.40 -16.30
N PHE A 99 -0.67 -4.68 -15.25
CA PHE A 99 -0.12 -5.25 -14.02
C PHE A 99 -0.92 -4.79 -12.80
N PRO A 100 -1.32 -5.72 -11.90
CA PRO A 100 -1.98 -5.37 -10.65
C PRO A 100 -0.95 -4.77 -9.67
N ASP A 101 -1.14 -3.50 -9.32
CA ASP A 101 -0.15 -2.78 -8.50
C ASP A 101 -0.76 -1.84 -7.44
N PRO A 102 -1.35 -0.69 -7.77
CA PRO A 102 -1.77 0.27 -6.75
C PRO A 102 -2.97 -0.26 -5.96
N LEU A 103 -2.89 -0.10 -4.65
CA LEU A 103 -4.00 -0.32 -3.73
C LEU A 103 -4.73 1.01 -3.54
N LEU A 104 -5.83 1.18 -4.26
CA LEU A 104 -6.64 2.39 -4.15
C LEU A 104 -7.81 2.14 -3.20
N ASP A 105 -8.04 3.11 -2.32
CA ASP A 105 -9.36 3.25 -1.72
C ASP A 105 -10.35 3.79 -2.76
N GLU A 106 -11.63 3.74 -2.41
CA GLU A 106 -12.71 4.15 -3.31
C GLU A 106 -12.58 5.62 -3.72
N ALA A 107 -12.24 6.51 -2.79
CA ALA A 107 -12.12 7.95 -3.07
C ALA A 107 -10.97 8.23 -4.05
N ALA A 108 -9.82 7.59 -3.87
CA ALA A 108 -8.68 7.70 -4.75
C ALA A 108 -8.96 7.13 -6.14
N ALA A 109 -9.60 5.96 -6.21
CA ALA A 109 -10.01 5.35 -7.48
C ALA A 109 -10.97 6.26 -8.26
N THR A 110 -11.99 6.82 -7.60
CA THR A 110 -12.92 7.77 -8.22
C THR A 110 -12.24 9.06 -8.66
N ALA A 111 -11.29 9.59 -7.89
CA ALA A 111 -10.55 10.79 -8.26
C ALA A 111 -9.67 10.58 -9.51
N ILE A 112 -9.05 9.41 -9.67
CA ILE A 112 -8.12 9.13 -10.78
C ILE A 112 -8.89 8.82 -12.08
N HIS A 113 -9.97 8.06 -11.97
CA HIS A 113 -10.62 7.45 -13.13
C HIS A 113 -12.02 8.02 -13.43
N GLY A 114 -12.60 8.78 -12.50
CA GLY A 114 -13.95 9.33 -12.61
C GLY A 114 -15.05 8.28 -12.38
N ALA A 115 -16.13 8.63 -11.70
CA ALA A 115 -17.14 7.68 -11.18
C ALA A 115 -17.83 6.74 -12.21
N ALA A 116 -17.69 6.99 -13.52
CA ALA A 116 -18.42 6.30 -14.59
C ALA A 116 -17.61 5.20 -15.30
N ASP A 117 -16.28 5.20 -15.19
CA ASP A 117 -15.44 4.18 -15.81
C ASP A 117 -15.33 2.94 -14.89
N TRP A 118 -15.02 1.76 -15.45
CA TRP A 118 -14.72 0.58 -14.62
C TRP A 118 -13.50 0.82 -13.72
N ALA A 119 -12.57 1.63 -14.21
CA ALA A 119 -11.45 2.15 -13.44
C ALA A 119 -11.90 3.17 -12.37
N GLY A 120 -13.11 3.74 -12.48
CA GLY A 120 -13.74 4.84 -11.76
C GLY A 120 -14.09 4.73 -10.27
N GLY A 121 -13.68 3.67 -9.60
CA GLY A 121 -14.10 3.34 -8.22
C GLY A 121 -15.12 2.20 -8.15
N LEU A 122 -15.59 1.92 -6.93
CA LEU A 122 -16.42 0.75 -6.60
C LEU A 122 -17.73 0.64 -7.38
N THR A 123 -18.24 1.73 -7.95
CA THR A 123 -19.53 1.79 -8.63
C THR A 123 -19.42 1.70 -10.15
N GLY A 124 -18.21 1.47 -10.67
CA GLY A 124 -17.96 1.32 -12.11
C GLY A 124 -18.48 0.01 -12.69
N ASN A 125 -18.74 0.01 -13.99
CA ASN A 125 -19.19 -1.18 -14.73
C ASN A 125 -18.01 -2.12 -15.00
N VAL A 126 -17.89 -3.26 -14.32
CA VAL A 126 -16.79 -4.20 -14.58
C VAL A 126 -17.04 -4.98 -15.87
N PRO A 127 -16.05 -5.11 -16.79
CA PRO A 127 -16.23 -5.89 -18.01
C PRO A 127 -16.46 -7.37 -17.74
N GLY A 128 -17.35 -7.98 -18.51
CA GLY A 128 -17.59 -9.42 -18.50
C GLY A 128 -16.31 -10.21 -18.81
N GLY A 129 -16.03 -11.25 -18.03
CA GLY A 129 -14.86 -12.11 -18.19
C GLY A 129 -13.55 -11.49 -17.71
N MET A 130 -13.57 -10.26 -17.17
CA MET A 130 -12.40 -9.65 -16.54
C MET A 130 -12.32 -10.04 -15.06
N THR A 131 -11.15 -10.49 -14.63
CA THR A 131 -10.88 -10.79 -13.22
C THR A 131 -10.50 -9.54 -12.46
N ILE A 132 -11.12 -9.32 -11.30
CA ILE A 132 -10.96 -8.14 -10.47
C ILE A 132 -10.43 -8.54 -9.08
N PRO A 133 -9.19 -8.20 -8.74
CA PRO A 133 -8.61 -8.44 -7.42
C PRO A 133 -9.06 -7.43 -6.36
N LEU A 134 -9.28 -7.96 -5.15
CA LEU A 134 -9.53 -7.22 -3.92
C LEU A 134 -8.48 -7.60 -2.89
N TRP A 135 -7.81 -6.59 -2.32
CA TRP A 135 -6.79 -6.75 -1.29
C TRP A 135 -7.39 -6.52 0.08
N LEU A 136 -7.15 -7.43 1.02
CA LEU A 136 -7.48 -7.26 2.42
C LEU A 136 -6.23 -6.88 3.22
N THR A 137 -6.40 -5.98 4.18
CA THR A 137 -5.38 -5.61 5.16
C THR A 137 -5.97 -5.81 6.54
N LEU A 138 -5.32 -6.64 7.35
CA LEU A 138 -5.74 -6.99 8.70
C LEU A 138 -4.71 -6.43 9.69
N GLN A 139 -5.06 -5.41 10.46
CA GLN A 139 -4.21 -4.95 11.56
C GLN A 139 -4.65 -5.65 12.85
N VAL A 140 -3.80 -6.53 13.37
CA VAL A 140 -4.09 -7.27 14.60
C VAL A 140 -3.55 -6.48 15.79
N PRO A 141 -4.40 -6.06 16.74
CA PRO A 141 -3.94 -5.39 17.95
C PRO A 141 -2.91 -6.23 18.72
N GLU A 142 -1.96 -5.58 19.40
CA GLU A 142 -0.94 -6.28 20.19
C GLU A 142 -1.51 -7.07 21.36
N ASP A 143 -2.66 -6.63 21.87
CA ASP A 143 -3.40 -7.21 22.99
C ASP A 143 -4.55 -8.12 22.53
N ALA A 144 -4.70 -8.35 21.23
CA ALA A 144 -5.70 -9.28 20.69
C ALA A 144 -5.58 -10.65 21.36
N ALA A 145 -6.72 -11.27 21.67
CA ALA A 145 -6.73 -12.62 22.24
C ALA A 145 -6.25 -13.64 21.17
N PRO A 146 -5.31 -14.53 21.48
CA PRO A 146 -4.98 -15.62 20.57
C PRO A 146 -6.18 -16.53 20.33
N GLY A 147 -6.33 -17.03 19.11
CA GLY A 147 -7.42 -17.93 18.75
C GLY A 147 -7.98 -17.68 17.36
N LYS A 148 -9.14 -18.30 17.09
CA LYS A 148 -9.81 -18.24 15.79
C LYS A 148 -10.84 -17.12 15.77
N TYR A 149 -10.79 -16.35 14.70
CA TYR A 149 -11.72 -15.29 14.38
C TYR A 149 -12.40 -15.60 13.04
N ALA A 150 -13.68 -15.27 12.94
CA ALA A 150 -14.48 -15.48 11.74
C ALA A 150 -15.14 -14.17 11.31
N GLY A 151 -15.00 -13.84 10.03
CA GLY A 151 -15.65 -12.73 9.37
C GLY A 151 -16.15 -13.16 7.99
N ARG A 152 -16.51 -12.20 7.15
CA ARG A 152 -17.03 -12.46 5.81
C ARG A 152 -16.72 -11.31 4.87
N VAL A 153 -16.42 -11.63 3.62
CA VAL A 153 -16.39 -10.65 2.53
C VAL A 153 -17.49 -10.99 1.54
N THR A 154 -18.25 -9.98 1.14
CA THR A 154 -19.38 -10.10 0.21
C THR A 154 -19.22 -9.10 -0.92
N VAL A 155 -19.28 -9.58 -2.16
CA VAL A 155 -19.31 -8.75 -3.35
C VAL A 155 -20.73 -8.77 -3.93
N LYS A 156 -21.31 -7.59 -4.12
CA LYS A 156 -22.60 -7.41 -4.78
C LYS A 156 -22.42 -6.66 -6.08
N THR A 157 -23.01 -7.20 -7.13
CA THR A 157 -23.06 -6.61 -8.48
C THR A 157 -24.49 -6.65 -9.00
N ALA A 158 -24.78 -5.94 -10.08
CA ALA A 158 -26.07 -6.10 -10.76
C ALA A 158 -26.27 -7.52 -11.34
N ALA A 159 -25.21 -8.31 -11.49
CA ALA A 159 -25.26 -9.70 -11.97
C ALA A 159 -25.45 -10.74 -10.85
N GLY A 160 -25.45 -10.32 -9.57
CA GLY A 160 -25.63 -11.19 -8.41
C GLY A 160 -24.74 -10.86 -7.22
N GLU A 161 -24.82 -11.68 -6.19
CA GLU A 161 -24.08 -11.58 -4.94
C GLU A 161 -23.30 -12.88 -4.67
N ALA A 162 -22.07 -12.75 -4.18
CA ALA A 162 -21.22 -13.86 -3.76
C ALA A 162 -20.47 -13.49 -2.47
N SER A 163 -20.21 -14.46 -1.59
CA SER A 163 -19.48 -14.21 -0.34
C SER A 163 -18.49 -15.32 -0.01
N LEU A 164 -17.38 -14.95 0.62
CA LEU A 164 -16.39 -15.88 1.16
C LEU A 164 -16.28 -15.73 2.68
N PRO A 165 -16.18 -16.82 3.45
CA PRO A 165 -15.76 -16.76 4.84
C PRO A 165 -14.32 -16.23 4.94
N LEU A 166 -14.09 -15.30 5.86
CA LEU A 166 -12.76 -14.85 6.25
C LEU A 166 -12.39 -15.50 7.59
N LYS A 167 -11.40 -16.38 7.60
CA LYS A 167 -10.92 -17.05 8.81
C LYS A 167 -9.55 -16.51 9.17
N VAL A 168 -9.42 -16.02 10.39
CA VAL A 168 -8.15 -15.52 10.92
C VAL A 168 -7.75 -16.33 12.14
N GLU A 169 -6.54 -16.88 12.14
CA GLU A 169 -5.93 -17.47 13.32
C GLU A 169 -4.92 -16.49 13.90
N VAL A 170 -5.22 -15.95 15.09
CA VAL A 170 -4.32 -15.09 15.84
C VAL A 170 -3.42 -15.97 16.69
N SER A 171 -2.14 -15.99 16.35
CA SER A 171 -1.09 -16.69 17.07
C SER A 171 -0.77 -16.02 18.41
N PRO A 172 -0.33 -16.76 19.44
CA PRO A 172 0.20 -16.17 20.68
C PRO A 172 1.48 -15.36 20.48
N ALA A 173 2.17 -15.51 19.33
CA ALA A 173 3.31 -14.68 18.98
C ALA A 173 2.94 -13.19 18.93
N ARG A 174 3.89 -12.31 19.28
CA ARG A 174 3.71 -10.85 19.28
C ARG A 174 4.82 -10.18 18.50
N VAL A 175 4.42 -9.37 17.52
CA VAL A 175 5.27 -8.37 16.89
C VAL A 175 5.12 -7.07 17.70
N PRO A 176 6.17 -6.60 18.39
CA PRO A 176 6.08 -5.39 19.20
C PRO A 176 5.95 -4.14 18.32
N SER A 177 5.35 -3.08 18.84
CA SER A 177 5.32 -1.74 18.24
C SER A 177 6.73 -1.16 18.09
N GLU A 178 7.63 -1.50 19.01
CA GLU A 178 9.04 -1.14 18.90
C GLU A 178 9.65 -1.72 17.61
N ARG A 179 10.33 -0.86 16.85
CA ARG A 179 10.94 -1.19 15.56
C ARG A 179 12.45 -1.35 15.73
N SER A 180 12.90 -2.56 16.02
CA SER A 180 14.32 -2.87 16.23
C SER A 180 15.10 -3.01 14.91
N LEU A 181 14.49 -3.59 13.88
CA LEU A 181 15.07 -3.65 12.54
C LEU A 181 15.17 -2.23 11.96
N LYS A 182 16.38 -1.83 11.55
CA LYS A 182 16.61 -0.56 10.87
C LYS A 182 16.25 -0.73 9.39
N LEU A 183 15.15 -0.12 8.98
CA LEU A 183 14.61 -0.21 7.63
C LEU A 183 14.52 1.18 6.99
N THR A 184 15.19 1.30 5.84
CA THR A 184 15.18 2.50 4.99
C THR A 184 14.44 2.18 3.69
N HIS A 185 13.43 2.97 3.36
CA HIS A 185 12.85 3.01 2.02
C HIS A 185 13.27 4.32 1.38
N TRP A 186 14.17 4.25 0.41
CA TRP A 186 14.66 5.43 -0.27
C TRP A 186 13.54 6.07 -1.09
N PHE A 187 13.35 7.37 -0.92
CA PHE A 187 12.37 8.15 -1.67
C PHE A 187 13.00 9.46 -2.13
N SER A 188 12.36 10.11 -3.11
CA SER A 188 12.80 11.40 -3.64
C SER A 188 11.80 12.48 -3.24
N GLN A 189 12.22 13.43 -2.40
CA GLN A 189 11.40 14.60 -2.05
C GLN A 189 11.02 15.42 -3.30
N LYS A 190 11.91 15.49 -4.29
CA LYS A 190 11.65 16.18 -5.56
C LYS A 190 10.53 15.50 -6.33
N ALA A 191 10.56 14.18 -6.40
CA ALA A 191 9.51 13.41 -7.07
C ALA A 191 8.16 13.58 -6.37
N ILE A 192 8.14 13.72 -5.03
CA ILE A 192 6.93 14.03 -4.28
C ILE A 192 6.39 15.42 -4.64
N ALA A 193 7.24 16.45 -4.69
CA ALA A 193 6.84 17.79 -5.11
C ALA A 193 6.33 17.82 -6.56
N GLU A 194 7.02 17.13 -7.47
CA GLU A 194 6.66 17.00 -8.89
C GLU A 194 5.31 16.29 -9.06
N ALA A 195 5.12 15.14 -8.41
CA ALA A 195 3.86 14.39 -8.45
C ALA A 195 2.70 15.17 -7.82
N GLY A 196 2.98 15.96 -6.78
CA GLY A 196 2.00 16.86 -6.17
C GLY A 196 1.73 18.14 -6.96
N HIS A 197 2.49 18.43 -8.02
CA HIS A 197 2.47 19.69 -8.75
C HIS A 197 2.64 20.93 -7.85
N VAL A 198 3.48 20.83 -6.82
CA VAL A 198 3.73 21.92 -5.86
C VAL A 198 5.19 22.39 -5.92
N PRO A 199 5.46 23.68 -5.64
CA PRO A 199 6.83 24.17 -5.55
C PRO A 199 7.62 23.42 -4.47
N PRO A 200 8.87 23.00 -4.73
CA PRO A 200 9.72 22.40 -3.70
C PRO A 200 9.86 23.31 -2.50
N TRP A 201 9.73 22.72 -1.31
CA TRP A 201 9.82 23.39 0.00
C TRP A 201 8.71 24.39 0.34
N SER A 202 7.63 24.46 -0.47
CA SER A 202 6.38 25.12 -0.08
C SER A 202 5.71 24.44 1.12
N GLU A 203 4.77 25.12 1.78
CA GLU A 203 3.99 24.54 2.87
C GLU A 203 3.20 23.29 2.41
N GLU A 204 2.65 23.30 1.20
CA GLU A 204 2.01 22.14 0.60
C GLU A 204 3.00 20.99 0.40
N HIS A 205 4.23 21.26 -0.02
CA HIS A 205 5.25 20.21 -0.13
C HIS A 205 5.58 19.61 1.24
N TRP A 206 5.71 20.43 2.29
CA TRP A 206 5.89 19.92 3.65
C TRP A 206 4.71 19.09 4.14
N ARG A 207 3.49 19.46 3.78
CA ARG A 207 2.29 18.65 4.05
C ARG A 207 2.37 17.29 3.36
N LEU A 208 2.80 17.24 2.09
CA LEU A 208 3.01 15.97 1.38
C LEU A 208 4.11 15.11 2.01
N LEU A 209 5.23 15.72 2.44
CA LEU A 209 6.29 15.01 3.16
C LEU A 209 5.80 14.44 4.50
N SER A 210 4.93 15.15 5.22
CA SER A 210 4.31 14.64 6.45
C SER A 210 3.39 13.44 6.17
N ILE A 211 2.58 13.50 5.11
CA ILE A 211 1.75 12.36 4.67
C ILE A 211 2.63 11.16 4.31
N TRP A 212 3.70 11.39 3.55
CA TRP A 212 4.66 10.36 3.19
C TRP A 212 5.34 9.76 4.42
N GLY A 213 5.75 10.59 5.38
CA GLY A 213 6.32 10.16 6.65
C GLY A 213 5.38 9.25 7.43
N ARG A 214 4.08 9.59 7.52
CA ARG A 214 3.10 8.75 8.22
C ARG A 214 2.96 7.40 7.53
N ASN A 215 2.91 7.37 6.20
CA ASN A 215 2.85 6.12 5.45
C ASN A 215 4.11 5.25 5.68
N LEU A 216 5.30 5.85 5.69
CA LEU A 216 6.55 5.16 6.05
C LEU A 216 6.48 4.57 7.46
N ALA A 217 5.96 5.32 8.43
CA ALA A 217 5.81 4.88 9.81
C ALA A 217 4.81 3.72 9.94
N GLU A 218 3.64 3.80 9.30
CA GLU A 218 2.64 2.73 9.25
C GLU A 218 3.24 1.43 8.71
N HIS A 219 4.14 1.52 7.74
CA HIS A 219 4.86 0.37 7.16
C HIS A 219 6.18 0.08 7.88
N ARG A 220 6.32 0.53 9.13
CA ARG A 220 7.42 0.24 10.06
C ARG A 220 8.81 0.67 9.58
N SER A 221 8.89 1.59 8.61
CA SER A 221 10.15 2.27 8.28
C SER A 221 10.56 3.14 9.48
N ASN A 222 11.86 3.15 9.77
CA ASN A 222 12.42 3.89 10.91
C ASN A 222 13.78 4.53 10.60
N VAL A 223 14.22 4.50 9.34
CA VAL A 223 15.42 5.17 8.87
C VAL A 223 15.02 6.10 7.73
N ILE A 224 15.40 7.37 7.82
CA ILE A 224 15.05 8.39 6.83
C ILE A 224 16.29 8.82 6.05
N LEU A 225 16.30 8.50 4.75
CA LEU A 225 17.27 9.06 3.81
C LEU A 225 17.11 10.57 3.75
N THR A 226 18.17 11.28 4.13
CA THR A 226 18.15 12.71 4.35
C THR A 226 19.06 13.39 3.31
N PRO A 227 18.50 14.13 2.33
CA PRO A 227 19.26 14.72 1.23
C PRO A 227 20.02 15.98 1.69
N LEU A 228 21.11 15.79 2.44
CA LEU A 228 21.86 16.87 3.10
C LEU A 228 22.25 18.03 2.18
N ARG A 229 22.63 17.75 0.91
CA ARG A 229 22.99 18.79 -0.07
C ARG A 229 21.85 19.74 -0.41
N GLU A 230 20.60 19.30 -0.23
CA GLU A 230 19.40 20.07 -0.52
C GLU A 230 18.84 20.74 0.74
N LEU A 231 19.22 20.25 1.91
CA LEU A 231 18.74 20.73 3.21
C LEU A 231 19.67 21.76 3.84
N LEU A 232 20.96 21.71 3.54
CA LEU A 232 21.96 22.62 4.11
C LEU A 232 22.25 23.76 3.13
N CYS A 233 22.19 25.01 3.61
CA CYS A 233 22.71 26.16 2.87
C CYS A 233 24.12 26.48 3.38
N LEU A 234 25.10 26.38 2.49
CA LEU A 234 26.51 26.64 2.79
C LEU A 234 26.90 28.00 2.23
N THR A 235 27.25 28.94 3.10
CA THR A 235 27.75 30.27 2.72
C THR A 235 29.15 30.50 3.29
N ARG A 236 29.84 31.52 2.81
CA ARG A 236 31.10 31.99 3.43
C ARG A 236 30.91 33.43 3.84
N ASP A 237 31.42 33.78 5.02
CA ASP A 237 31.46 35.17 5.44
C ASP A 237 32.59 35.95 4.72
N HIS A 238 32.67 37.25 5.01
CA HIS A 238 33.67 38.15 4.46
C HIS A 238 35.13 37.79 4.86
N GLN A 239 35.31 36.90 5.84
CA GLN A 239 36.61 36.38 6.29
C GLN A 239 36.91 34.98 5.70
N GLY A 240 36.03 34.46 4.83
CA GLY A 240 36.18 33.15 4.21
C GLY A 240 35.76 31.97 5.09
N LYS A 241 35.23 32.21 6.29
CA LYS A 241 34.76 31.15 7.21
C LYS A 241 33.45 30.57 6.69
N LEU A 242 33.36 29.23 6.70
CA LEU A 242 32.14 28.52 6.30
C LEU A 242 31.03 28.77 7.34
N GLN A 243 29.85 29.12 6.84
CA GLN A 243 28.61 29.19 7.60
C GLN A 243 27.64 28.15 7.02
N VAL A 244 26.90 27.49 7.91
CA VAL A 244 25.93 26.44 7.54
C VAL A 244 24.60 26.80 8.17
N ASP A 245 23.56 26.93 7.36
CA ASP A 245 22.18 27.07 7.80
C ASP A 245 21.51 25.70 7.81
N PHE A 246 21.04 25.30 8.99
CA PHE A 246 20.36 24.04 9.27
C PHE A 246 18.85 24.17 9.32
N THR A 247 18.26 25.34 9.12
CA THR A 247 16.82 25.60 9.31
C THR A 247 15.94 24.59 8.56
N ARG A 248 16.28 24.31 7.30
CA ARG A 248 15.53 23.33 6.48
C ARG A 248 15.79 21.89 6.91
N PHE A 249 17.02 21.58 7.35
CA PHE A 249 17.37 20.28 7.91
C PHE A 249 16.59 20.01 9.21
N ASP A 250 16.51 20.99 10.11
CA ASP A 250 15.78 20.84 11.37
C ASP A 250 14.29 20.62 11.10
N ARG A 251 13.69 21.39 10.19
CA ARG A 251 12.30 21.19 9.77
C ARG A 251 12.08 19.81 9.13
N TRP A 252 13.03 19.32 8.34
CA TRP A 252 13.00 17.97 7.77
C TRP A 252 12.96 16.91 8.86
N VAL A 253 13.92 16.94 9.78
CA VAL A 253 13.99 15.99 10.90
C VAL A 253 12.71 16.04 11.73
N GLU A 254 12.26 17.22 12.12
CA GLU A 254 11.04 17.42 12.92
C GLU A 254 9.80 16.85 12.22
N THR A 255 9.66 17.05 10.90
CA THR A 255 8.54 16.51 10.11
C THR A 255 8.46 14.98 10.23
N PHE A 256 9.60 14.28 10.17
CA PHE A 256 9.63 12.82 10.27
C PHE A 256 9.64 12.29 11.71
N ILE A 257 10.07 13.09 12.71
CA ILE A 257 9.81 12.82 14.13
C ILE A 257 8.30 12.81 14.39
N GLN A 258 7.62 13.89 14.02
CA GLN A 258 6.18 14.06 14.23
C GLN A 258 5.35 13.01 13.50
N ALA A 259 5.80 12.58 12.32
CA ALA A 259 5.17 11.50 11.58
C ALA A 259 5.42 10.09 12.16
N GLY A 260 6.28 9.95 13.18
CA GLY A 260 6.62 8.66 13.79
C GLY A 260 7.53 7.76 12.94
N ALA A 261 8.23 8.35 11.97
CA ALA A 261 8.98 7.62 10.94
C ALA A 261 10.50 7.60 11.21
N ILE A 262 10.98 8.34 12.20
CA ILE A 262 12.42 8.49 12.45
C ILE A 262 12.86 7.73 13.71
N GLY A 263 13.78 6.79 13.51
CA GLY A 263 14.58 6.16 14.56
C GLY A 263 16.08 6.18 14.24
N LEU A 264 16.46 6.64 13.04
CA LEU A 264 17.82 6.91 12.58
C LEU A 264 17.76 7.86 11.36
N ILE A 265 18.77 8.72 11.23
CA ILE A 265 18.99 9.55 10.04
C ILE A 265 20.05 8.87 9.18
N GLU A 266 19.73 8.60 7.91
CA GLU A 266 20.69 8.14 6.91
C GLU A 266 21.08 9.34 6.03
N GLY A 267 22.34 9.78 6.12
CA GLY A 267 22.83 10.85 5.26
C GLY A 267 22.94 10.37 3.81
N GLY A 268 22.46 11.19 2.86
CA GLY A 268 22.67 10.93 1.43
C GLY A 268 24.14 11.02 1.00
N HIS A 269 24.43 10.66 -0.25
CA HIS A 269 25.79 10.70 -0.79
C HIS A 269 26.37 12.13 -0.81
N LEU A 270 27.36 12.39 0.05
CA LEU A 270 28.04 13.68 0.14
C LEU A 270 29.16 13.85 -0.88
N ALA A 271 29.75 12.77 -1.38
CA ALA A 271 30.79 12.79 -2.40
C ALA A 271 30.64 11.58 -3.34
N ARG A 272 31.14 11.73 -4.56
CA ARG A 272 31.27 10.63 -5.53
C ARG A 272 32.74 10.49 -5.93
N ARG A 273 33.15 9.28 -6.31
CA ARG A 273 34.45 9.08 -6.95
C ARG A 273 34.43 9.76 -8.33
N LEU A 274 35.51 10.42 -8.70
CA LEU A 274 35.65 11.10 -10.00
C LEU A 274 36.02 10.12 -11.13
N SER A 275 36.44 8.91 -10.81
CA SER A 275 36.71 7.82 -11.75
C SER A 275 36.49 6.46 -11.09
N GLY A 276 35.99 5.50 -11.89
CA GLY A 276 35.97 4.07 -11.60
C GLY A 276 36.91 3.35 -12.57
#